data_AF-A0A0Q7UTF0-F1
#
_entry.id   AF-A0A0Q7UTF0-F1
#
_cell.length_a   1.000
_cell.length_b   1.000
_cell.length_c   1.000
_cell.angle_alpha   90.00
_cell.angle_beta   90.00
_cell.angle_gamma   90.00
#
_symmetry.space_group_name_H-M   'P 1'
#
loop_
_entity.id
_entity.type
_entity.pdbx_description
1 polymer ?
#
loop_
_entity_poly.entity_id
_entity_poly.type
_entity_poly.pdbx_seq_one_letter_code
_entity_poly.pdbx_strand_id
1 'polypeptide(L)'
;MLVAGGLLTAYAFQVEKRPTPYVYELKDVEKPGEASLALAQMLPDAKLKSVSLRTADTGKLLVSGEVLEREGKPGLIIGWKSEIGEPVLRSDISVEEDRKLAQALQAHLPADSLVFAMPSLSQRLAALVPARFPLAGADDSATLRAPDVWLGSKEAIAETEKQWRPSVDAKVDERFAAFLDALGAEDKYGIARLQVMADTQESYIVLHVRDAFDIGVAAPDRFSVGLRDFPGASDVHDVTKLVKTWVKDEGFAAYAVIPRDENAVRAYYLADSAGKSSLLGQLLPFNSAQIGQVPDATLVYQNGGYWVYRISAVRAG
;
A
#
# COMPACT_ATOMS: atom_id res chain seq x y z
N MET A 1 -44.37 49.85 22.12
CA MET A 1 -43.01 49.27 22.08
C MET A 1 -43.15 47.79 21.76
N LEU A 2 -42.65 47.38 20.59
CA LEU A 2 -42.55 46.00 20.14
C LEU A 2 -41.36 45.32 20.84
N VAL A 3 -41.56 44.11 21.36
CA VAL A 3 -40.49 43.12 21.46
C VAL A 3 -41.02 41.82 20.88
N ALA A 4 -40.75 41.59 19.60
CA ALA A 4 -40.99 40.33 18.92
C ALA A 4 -39.88 39.35 19.32
N GLY A 5 -40.23 38.31 20.08
CA GLY A 5 -39.35 37.19 20.38
C GLY A 5 -39.29 36.24 19.19
N GLY A 6 -38.19 36.30 18.43
CA GLY A 6 -37.91 35.36 17.36
C GLY A 6 -37.48 34.01 17.93
N LEU A 7 -38.29 32.97 17.70
CA LEU A 7 -37.90 31.58 17.82
C LEU A 7 -36.95 31.24 16.66
N LEU A 8 -35.65 31.15 16.95
CA LEU A 8 -34.69 30.51 16.06
C LEU A 8 -34.75 29.00 16.30
N THR A 9 -35.56 28.29 15.52
CA THR A 9 -35.47 26.84 15.38
C THR A 9 -34.16 26.50 14.65
N ALA A 10 -33.17 26.01 15.39
CA ALA A 10 -31.99 25.38 14.82
C ALA A 10 -32.43 24.11 14.08
N TYR A 11 -32.42 24.15 12.75
CA TYR A 11 -32.42 22.93 11.94
C TYR A 11 -31.10 22.22 12.19
N ALA A 12 -31.13 21.20 13.05
CA ALA A 12 -30.07 20.21 13.10
C ALA A 12 -30.05 19.51 11.73
N PHE A 13 -29.02 19.76 10.93
CA PHE A 13 -28.68 18.91 9.79
C PHE A 13 -28.37 17.53 10.36
N GLN A 14 -29.36 16.63 10.41
CA GLN A 14 -29.08 15.20 10.45
C GLN A 14 -28.40 14.88 9.12
N VAL A 15 -27.07 14.74 9.16
CA VAL A 15 -26.32 14.14 8.06
C VAL A 15 -26.86 12.73 7.91
N GLU A 16 -27.69 12.51 6.89
CA GLU A 16 -28.25 11.21 6.58
C GLU A 16 -27.08 10.28 6.27
N LYS A 17 -26.81 9.33 7.17
CA LYS A 17 -25.64 8.44 7.07
C LYS A 17 -25.83 7.56 5.85
N ARG A 18 -25.18 7.92 4.74
CA ARG A 18 -25.28 7.15 3.50
C ARG A 18 -24.73 5.75 3.72
N PRO A 19 -25.38 4.69 3.21
CA PRO A 19 -24.89 3.34 3.33
C PRO A 19 -23.59 3.16 2.54
N THR A 20 -22.89 2.06 2.84
CA THR A 20 -21.73 1.62 2.05
C THR A 20 -22.20 1.31 0.61
N PRO A 21 -21.57 1.88 -0.42
CA PRO A 21 -22.04 1.80 -1.80
C PRO A 21 -21.65 0.49 -2.52
N TYR A 22 -21.12 -0.49 -1.78
CA TYR A 22 -20.68 -1.77 -2.27
C TYR A 22 -20.96 -2.89 -1.27
N VAL A 23 -20.88 -4.13 -1.77
CA VAL A 23 -21.02 -5.35 -0.97
C VAL A 23 -19.82 -6.25 -1.25
N TYR A 24 -19.32 -6.89 -0.20
CA TYR A 24 -18.33 -7.96 -0.29
C TYR A 24 -19.03 -9.31 -0.44
N GLU A 25 -18.53 -10.14 -1.36
CA GLU A 25 -18.87 -11.56 -1.45
C GLU A 25 -17.62 -12.40 -1.22
N LEU A 26 -17.66 -13.27 -0.21
CA LEU A 26 -16.63 -14.28 0.07
C LEU A 26 -17.13 -15.65 -0.33
N LYS A 27 -16.35 -16.40 -1.11
CA LYS A 27 -16.69 -17.74 -1.59
C LYS A 27 -15.50 -18.69 -1.47
N ASP A 28 -15.77 -19.97 -1.25
CA ASP A 28 -14.74 -21.01 -1.34
C ASP A 28 -14.06 -21.00 -2.70
N VAL A 29 -12.75 -21.21 -2.72
CA VAL A 29 -11.99 -21.31 -3.96
C VAL A 29 -11.96 -22.77 -4.40
N GLU A 30 -12.68 -23.10 -5.47
CA GLU A 30 -12.74 -24.48 -5.98
C GLU A 30 -11.40 -24.96 -6.56
N LYS A 31 -10.68 -24.05 -7.24
CA LYS A 31 -9.41 -24.32 -7.93
C LYS A 31 -8.43 -23.18 -7.65
N PRO A 32 -7.79 -23.18 -6.48
CA PRO A 32 -6.85 -22.13 -6.13
C PRO A 32 -5.59 -22.20 -7.00
N GLY A 33 -5.04 -21.03 -7.32
CA GLY A 33 -3.77 -20.94 -8.03
C GLY A 33 -2.63 -21.50 -7.18
N GLU A 34 -1.54 -21.94 -7.84
CA GLU A 34 -0.33 -22.43 -7.16
C GLU A 34 0.20 -21.41 -6.14
N ALA A 35 0.15 -20.13 -6.49
CA ALA A 35 0.68 -19.08 -5.63
C ALA A 35 -0.12 -18.91 -4.33
N SER A 36 -1.44 -18.92 -4.46
CA SER A 36 -2.40 -18.83 -3.36
C SER A 36 -2.31 -20.04 -2.44
N LEU A 37 -2.15 -21.23 -3.02
CA LEU A 37 -1.93 -22.47 -2.26
C LEU A 37 -0.64 -22.41 -1.45
N ALA A 38 0.46 -21.93 -2.03
CA ALA A 38 1.73 -21.81 -1.33
C ALA A 38 1.63 -20.85 -0.13
N LEU A 39 0.95 -19.70 -0.28
CA LEU A 39 0.71 -18.78 0.83
C LEU A 39 -0.22 -19.39 1.90
N ALA A 40 -1.26 -20.11 1.51
CA ALA A 40 -2.13 -20.82 2.44
C ALA A 40 -1.39 -21.91 3.23
N GLN A 41 -0.45 -22.61 2.61
CA GLN A 41 0.38 -23.63 3.28
C GLN A 41 1.31 -23.04 4.35
N MET A 42 1.74 -21.78 4.19
CA MET A 42 2.51 -21.08 5.22
C MET A 42 1.67 -20.74 6.46
N LEU A 43 0.34 -20.79 6.35
CA LEU A 43 -0.60 -20.49 7.42
C LEU A 43 -1.72 -21.55 7.49
N PRO A 44 -1.42 -22.78 7.96
CA PRO A 44 -2.31 -23.93 7.83
C PRO A 44 -3.67 -23.79 8.54
N ASP A 45 -3.76 -22.90 9.53
CA ASP A 45 -5.01 -22.60 10.24
C ASP A 45 -5.94 -21.64 9.47
N ALA A 46 -5.49 -21.13 8.32
CA ALA A 46 -6.27 -20.20 7.51
C ALA A 46 -7.04 -20.90 6.38
N LYS A 47 -8.21 -20.36 6.05
CA LYS A 47 -9.03 -20.81 4.91
C LYS A 47 -8.88 -19.85 3.76
N LEU A 48 -8.48 -20.36 2.60
CA LEU A 48 -8.43 -19.56 1.38
C LEU A 48 -9.84 -19.32 0.83
N LYS A 49 -10.20 -18.05 0.65
CA LYS A 49 -11.46 -17.60 0.04
C LYS A 49 -11.17 -16.68 -1.13
N SER A 50 -12.05 -16.72 -2.12
CA SER A 50 -12.15 -15.64 -3.10
C SER A 50 -12.91 -14.49 -2.48
N VAL A 51 -12.50 -13.26 -2.78
CA VAL A 51 -13.22 -12.04 -2.42
C VAL A 51 -13.60 -11.29 -3.70
N SER A 52 -14.82 -10.80 -3.75
CA SER A 52 -15.24 -9.85 -4.77
C SER A 52 -15.96 -8.67 -4.15
N LEU A 53 -15.77 -7.50 -4.74
CA LEU A 53 -16.46 -6.27 -4.38
C LEU A 53 -17.35 -5.85 -5.53
N ARG A 54 -18.63 -5.69 -5.26
CA ARG A 54 -19.65 -5.28 -6.25
C ARG A 54 -20.36 -4.02 -5.80
N THR A 55 -20.74 -3.17 -6.75
CA THR A 55 -21.62 -2.03 -6.46
C THR A 55 -22.95 -2.52 -5.87
N ALA A 56 -23.42 -1.83 -4.83
CA ALA A 56 -24.67 -2.22 -4.15
C ALA A 56 -25.92 -1.98 -5.02
N ASP A 57 -25.88 -0.97 -5.91
CA ASP A 57 -27.00 -0.55 -6.73
C ASP A 57 -27.19 -1.38 -8.02
N THR A 58 -26.07 -1.80 -8.62
CA THR A 58 -26.03 -2.36 -9.98
C THR A 58 -25.40 -3.75 -10.02
N GLY A 59 -24.78 -4.22 -8.92
CA GLY A 59 -24.10 -5.52 -8.86
C GLY A 59 -22.85 -5.62 -9.74
N LYS A 60 -22.37 -4.49 -10.27
CA LYS A 60 -21.19 -4.42 -11.14
C LYS A 60 -19.95 -4.80 -10.34
N LEU A 61 -19.15 -5.72 -10.89
CA LEU A 61 -17.87 -6.11 -10.30
C LEU A 61 -16.88 -4.95 -10.39
N LEU A 62 -16.27 -4.62 -9.25
CA LEU A 62 -15.25 -3.58 -9.13
C LEU A 62 -13.90 -4.15 -8.74
N VAL A 63 -13.89 -5.20 -7.93
CA VAL A 63 -12.66 -5.87 -7.48
C VAL A 63 -12.86 -7.38 -7.47
N SER A 64 -11.83 -8.11 -7.88
CA SER A 64 -11.64 -9.52 -7.60
C SER A 64 -10.35 -9.76 -6.80
N GLY A 65 -10.28 -10.83 -6.02
CA GLY A 65 -9.10 -11.11 -5.22
C GLY A 65 -9.24 -12.35 -4.35
N GLU A 66 -8.30 -12.49 -3.41
CA GLU A 66 -8.21 -13.64 -2.52
C GLU A 66 -7.85 -13.22 -1.09
N VAL A 67 -8.40 -13.94 -0.12
CA VAL A 67 -8.23 -13.69 1.31
C VAL A 67 -7.91 -15.00 2.03
N LEU A 68 -6.98 -14.95 2.98
CA LEU A 68 -6.79 -15.99 3.99
C LEU A 68 -7.62 -15.63 5.23
N GLU A 69 -8.78 -16.28 5.40
CA GLU A 69 -9.63 -16.14 6.57
C GLU A 69 -9.03 -16.89 7.77
N ARG A 70 -9.05 -16.25 8.94
CA ARG A 70 -8.47 -16.77 10.18
C ARG A 70 -9.47 -16.63 11.30
N GLU A 71 -9.63 -17.65 12.11
CA GLU A 71 -10.59 -17.60 13.22
C GLU A 71 -10.20 -16.53 14.25
N GLY A 72 -11.16 -15.67 14.62
CA GLY A 72 -10.96 -14.62 15.62
C GLY A 72 -9.96 -13.52 15.24
N LYS A 73 -9.51 -13.46 13.99
CA LYS A 73 -8.56 -12.45 13.48
C LYS A 73 -9.07 -11.86 12.16
N PRO A 74 -8.70 -10.61 11.82
CA PRO A 74 -8.97 -10.06 10.49
C PRO A 74 -8.40 -10.96 9.39
N GLY A 75 -9.16 -11.11 8.30
CA GLY A 75 -8.71 -11.83 7.11
C GLY A 75 -7.52 -11.13 6.46
N LEU A 76 -6.59 -11.89 5.89
CA LEU A 76 -5.43 -11.35 5.18
C LEU A 76 -5.73 -11.30 3.68
N ILE A 77 -5.84 -10.11 3.10
CA ILE A 77 -6.01 -9.96 1.64
C ILE A 77 -4.67 -10.25 0.95
N ILE A 78 -4.55 -11.42 0.33
CA ILE A 78 -3.33 -11.83 -0.37
C ILE A 78 -3.36 -11.51 -1.87
N GLY A 79 -4.55 -11.19 -2.40
CA GLY A 79 -4.75 -10.78 -3.78
C GLY A 79 -5.83 -9.71 -3.88
N TRP A 80 -5.59 -8.70 -4.71
CA TRP A 80 -6.54 -7.61 -4.95
C TRP A 80 -6.34 -7.08 -6.36
N LYS A 81 -7.39 -7.06 -7.16
CA LYS A 81 -7.36 -6.56 -8.54
C LYS A 81 -8.56 -5.68 -8.78
N SER A 82 -8.29 -4.42 -9.11
CA SER A 82 -9.31 -3.48 -9.57
C SER A 82 -9.69 -3.80 -11.02
N GLU A 83 -10.96 -4.12 -11.24
CA GLU A 83 -11.52 -4.45 -12.58
C GLU A 83 -11.88 -3.20 -13.39
N ILE A 84 -11.63 -2.02 -12.82
CA ILE A 84 -11.71 -0.72 -13.48
C ILE A 84 -10.32 -0.08 -13.52
N GLY A 85 -10.13 0.96 -14.35
CA GLY A 85 -8.83 1.59 -14.57
C GLY A 85 -8.09 1.99 -13.29
N GLU A 86 -8.79 2.62 -12.35
CA GLU A 86 -8.21 3.13 -11.11
C GLU A 86 -8.29 2.12 -9.96
N PRO A 87 -7.34 2.17 -9.00
CA PRO A 87 -7.42 1.33 -7.80
C PRO A 87 -8.66 1.61 -6.97
N VAL A 88 -9.43 0.57 -6.65
CA VAL A 88 -10.63 0.65 -5.80
C VAL A 88 -10.29 0.24 -4.38
N LEU A 89 -10.53 1.15 -3.43
CA LEU A 89 -10.25 1.09 -1.99
C LEU A 89 -8.78 0.95 -1.60
N ARG A 90 -7.95 0.26 -2.39
CA ARG A 90 -6.53 0.02 -2.12
C ARG A 90 -5.80 -0.29 -3.42
N SER A 91 -4.46 -0.25 -3.39
CA SER A 91 -3.63 -0.68 -4.52
C SER A 91 -3.80 -2.16 -4.83
N ASP A 92 -3.60 -2.52 -6.10
CA ASP A 92 -3.63 -3.93 -6.54
C ASP A 92 -2.50 -4.74 -5.87
N ILE A 93 -2.82 -5.99 -5.52
CA ILE A 93 -1.93 -6.95 -4.85
C ILE A 93 -1.81 -8.20 -5.71
N SER A 94 -0.58 -8.46 -6.18
CA SER A 94 -0.23 -9.68 -6.89
C SER A 94 0.10 -10.78 -5.89
N VAL A 95 -0.71 -11.84 -5.91
CA VAL A 95 -0.51 -13.04 -5.07
C VAL A 95 0.87 -13.66 -5.33
N GLU A 96 1.32 -13.64 -6.59
CA GLU A 96 2.59 -14.23 -7.00
C GLU A 96 3.80 -13.41 -6.51
N GLU A 97 3.71 -12.08 -6.51
CA GLU A 97 4.75 -11.23 -5.92
C GLU A 97 4.79 -11.39 -4.39
N ASP A 98 3.63 -11.36 -3.73
CA ASP A 98 3.53 -11.55 -2.27
C ASP A 98 4.09 -12.92 -1.86
N ARG A 99 3.81 -13.99 -2.62
CA ARG A 99 4.38 -15.32 -2.38
C ARG A 99 5.90 -15.32 -2.50
N LYS A 100 6.45 -14.78 -3.58
CA LYS A 100 7.91 -14.76 -3.81
C LYS A 100 8.62 -13.95 -2.73
N LEU A 101 8.04 -12.82 -2.32
CA LEU A 101 8.54 -12.02 -1.20
C LEU A 101 8.53 -12.82 0.10
N ALA A 102 7.39 -13.42 0.47
CA ALA A 102 7.26 -14.18 1.71
C ALA A 102 8.25 -15.35 1.78
N GLN A 103 8.43 -16.08 0.67
CA GLN A 103 9.41 -17.17 0.57
C GLN A 103 10.85 -16.67 0.68
N ALA A 104 11.19 -15.56 0.00
CA ALA A 104 12.53 -14.99 0.07
C ALA A 104 12.88 -14.51 1.48
N LEU A 105 11.94 -13.84 2.15
CA LEU A 105 12.10 -13.42 3.54
C LEU A 105 12.24 -14.65 4.45
N GLN A 106 11.40 -15.67 4.32
CA GLN A 106 11.50 -16.89 5.12
C GLN A 106 12.84 -17.62 4.92
N ALA A 107 13.39 -17.61 3.71
CA ALA A 107 14.62 -18.32 3.39
C ALA A 107 15.90 -17.57 3.79
N HIS A 108 15.88 -16.23 3.79
CA HIS A 108 17.10 -15.43 3.88
C HIS A 108 17.14 -14.45 5.06
N LEU A 109 15.99 -14.15 5.66
CA LEU A 109 15.93 -13.23 6.78
C LEU A 109 16.31 -13.98 8.08
N PRO A 110 17.25 -13.45 8.88
CA PRO A 110 17.47 -13.97 10.21
C PRO A 110 16.16 -13.98 11.03
N ALA A 111 16.01 -14.99 11.89
CA ALA A 111 14.86 -15.03 12.79
C ALA A 111 14.83 -13.78 13.68
N ASP A 112 13.63 -13.27 13.96
CA ASP A 112 13.41 -12.09 14.80
C ASP A 112 14.00 -10.76 14.24
N SER A 113 14.42 -10.74 12.96
CA SER A 113 14.80 -9.50 12.29
C SER A 113 13.70 -8.46 12.33
N LEU A 114 14.08 -7.19 12.47
CA LEU A 114 13.16 -6.06 12.41
C LEU A 114 12.91 -5.66 10.97
N VAL A 115 11.65 -5.64 10.54
CA VAL A 115 11.27 -5.33 9.15
C VAL A 115 10.20 -4.25 9.13
N PHE A 116 10.55 -3.08 8.58
CA PHE A 116 9.60 -2.01 8.29
C PHE A 116 8.94 -2.21 6.94
N ALA A 117 7.62 -2.12 6.90
CA ALA A 117 6.80 -2.16 5.69
C ALA A 117 5.47 -1.43 5.94
N MET A 118 4.76 -1.05 4.89
CA MET A 118 3.41 -0.47 5.02
C MET A 118 2.50 -1.36 5.89
N PRO A 119 1.55 -0.80 6.67
CA PRO A 119 0.82 -1.56 7.69
C PRO A 119 0.11 -2.80 7.17
N SER A 120 -0.64 -2.70 6.07
CA SER A 120 -1.28 -3.85 5.44
C SER A 120 -0.31 -4.96 5.01
N LEU A 121 0.90 -4.63 4.52
CA LEU A 121 1.91 -5.63 4.18
C LEU A 121 2.56 -6.22 5.43
N SER A 122 2.88 -5.37 6.41
CA SER A 122 3.39 -5.79 7.72
C SER A 122 2.46 -6.81 8.39
N GLN A 123 1.14 -6.58 8.35
CA GLN A 123 0.14 -7.49 8.90
C GLN A 123 0.15 -8.86 8.20
N ARG A 124 0.31 -8.89 6.88
CA ARG A 124 0.40 -10.14 6.10
C ARG A 124 1.68 -10.88 6.41
N LEU A 125 2.83 -10.20 6.31
CA LEU A 125 4.13 -10.83 6.52
C LEU A 125 4.34 -11.29 7.97
N ALA A 126 3.82 -10.57 8.97
CA ALA A 126 3.85 -10.99 10.37
C ALA A 126 3.15 -12.33 10.62
N ALA A 127 2.19 -12.70 9.76
CA ALA A 127 1.51 -13.99 9.84
C ALA A 127 2.28 -15.11 9.11
N LEU A 128 3.17 -14.76 8.18
CA LEU A 128 3.80 -15.70 7.24
C LEU A 128 5.29 -15.95 7.54
N VAL A 129 5.97 -14.98 8.16
CA VAL A 129 7.43 -14.97 8.32
C VAL A 129 7.78 -14.76 9.80
N PRO A 130 8.74 -15.53 10.38
CA PRO A 130 9.15 -15.40 11.78
C PRO A 130 10.07 -14.19 12.01
N ALA A 131 9.55 -12.99 11.76
CA ALA A 131 10.23 -11.71 11.92
C ALA A 131 9.33 -10.67 12.62
N ARG A 132 9.93 -9.58 13.09
CA ARG A 132 9.22 -8.50 13.80
C ARG A 132 8.78 -7.41 12.82
N PHE A 133 7.48 -7.20 12.73
CA PHE A 133 6.87 -6.16 11.90
C PHE A 133 6.22 -5.09 12.79
N PRO A 134 6.96 -4.04 13.20
CA PRO A 134 6.51 -3.09 14.22
C PRO A 134 5.33 -2.21 13.77
N LEU A 135 4.99 -2.23 12.47
CA LEU A 135 3.92 -1.44 11.86
C LEU A 135 2.68 -2.26 11.52
N ALA A 136 2.65 -3.56 11.84
CA ALA A 136 1.54 -4.46 11.50
C ALA A 136 0.18 -4.07 12.10
N GLY A 137 0.19 -3.28 13.19
CA GLY A 137 -1.00 -2.82 13.90
C GLY A 137 -1.42 -1.39 13.59
N ALA A 138 -0.73 -0.67 12.71
CA ALA A 138 -0.99 0.75 12.48
C ALA A 138 -2.26 0.97 11.64
N ASP A 139 -2.92 2.10 11.86
CA ASP A 139 -4.02 2.54 11.00
C ASP A 139 -3.50 3.10 9.67
N ASP A 140 -3.84 2.41 8.57
CA ASP A 140 -3.61 2.87 7.20
C ASP A 140 -4.89 3.36 6.51
N SER A 141 -5.93 3.76 7.26
CA SER A 141 -7.19 4.28 6.74
C SER A 141 -7.05 5.45 5.77
N ALA A 142 -6.03 6.29 5.97
CA ALA A 142 -5.73 7.40 5.08
C ALA A 142 -5.32 6.96 3.66
N THR A 143 -4.94 5.69 3.45
CA THR A 143 -4.61 5.14 2.13
C THR A 143 -5.85 4.68 1.34
N LEU A 144 -7.04 4.69 1.96
CA LEU A 144 -8.27 4.19 1.33
C LEU A 144 -8.69 5.05 0.13
N ARG A 145 -8.94 4.38 -1.01
CA ARG A 145 -9.31 5.04 -2.28
C ARG A 145 -10.75 4.76 -2.67
N ALA A 146 -11.67 5.56 -2.15
CA ALA A 146 -13.04 5.53 -2.64
C ALA A 146 -13.11 6.26 -3.99
N PRO A 147 -13.73 5.66 -5.04
CA PRO A 147 -14.13 6.39 -6.25
C PRO A 147 -14.85 7.71 -5.93
N ASP A 148 -14.69 8.72 -6.77
CA ASP A 148 -15.24 10.08 -6.53
C ASP A 148 -16.75 10.08 -6.28
N VAL A 149 -17.48 9.20 -6.96
CA VAL A 149 -18.93 9.03 -6.77
C VAL A 149 -19.31 8.59 -5.36
N TRP A 150 -18.36 8.07 -4.57
CA TRP A 150 -18.55 7.57 -3.21
C TRP A 150 -18.04 8.52 -2.13
N LEU A 151 -17.58 9.73 -2.47
CA LEU A 151 -17.07 10.71 -1.50
C LEU A 151 -18.11 11.05 -0.41
N GLY A 152 -19.40 10.96 -0.72
CA GLY A 152 -20.49 11.15 0.25
C GLY A 152 -20.71 9.98 1.24
N SER A 153 -20.09 8.83 1.02
CA SER A 153 -20.17 7.63 1.88
C SER A 153 -18.86 7.33 2.62
N LYS A 154 -17.91 8.28 2.67
CA LYS A 154 -16.57 8.08 3.27
C LYS A 154 -16.60 7.44 4.65
N GLU A 155 -17.46 7.91 5.55
CA GLU A 155 -17.56 7.36 6.91
C GLU A 155 -18.06 5.90 6.93
N ALA A 156 -19.06 5.58 6.11
CA ALA A 156 -19.58 4.22 6.01
C ALA A 156 -18.55 3.25 5.39
N ILE A 157 -17.79 3.73 4.42
CA ILE A 157 -16.66 3.00 3.84
C ILE A 157 -15.60 2.76 4.91
N ALA A 158 -15.14 3.81 5.60
CA ALA A 158 -14.13 3.69 6.65
C ALA A 158 -14.55 2.69 7.74
N GLU A 159 -15.83 2.69 8.14
CA GLU A 159 -16.36 1.72 9.10
C GLU A 159 -16.37 0.28 8.55
N THR A 160 -16.78 0.10 7.29
CA THR A 160 -16.81 -1.22 6.65
C THR A 160 -15.40 -1.79 6.49
N GLU A 161 -14.41 -0.95 6.17
CA GLU A 161 -13.04 -1.37 5.92
C GLU A 161 -12.28 -1.78 7.20
N LYS A 162 -12.79 -1.42 8.39
CA LYS A 162 -12.21 -1.88 9.67
C LYS A 162 -12.17 -3.40 9.80
N GLN A 163 -13.04 -4.14 9.10
CA GLN A 163 -13.06 -5.60 9.14
C GLN A 163 -11.73 -6.25 8.70
N TRP A 164 -10.94 -5.53 7.89
CA TRP A 164 -9.65 -6.01 7.37
C TRP A 164 -8.47 -5.67 8.27
N ARG A 165 -8.69 -4.81 9.28
CA ARG A 165 -7.63 -4.24 10.10
C ARG A 165 -7.59 -4.83 11.50
N PRO A 166 -6.40 -4.89 12.12
CA PRO A 166 -6.33 -5.16 13.55
C PRO A 166 -6.93 -3.98 14.34
N SER A 167 -7.13 -4.19 15.64
CA SER A 167 -7.55 -3.10 16.54
C SER A 167 -6.50 -1.99 16.59
N VAL A 168 -6.97 -0.75 16.69
CA VAL A 168 -6.13 0.47 16.72
C VAL A 168 -5.21 0.46 17.94
N ASP A 169 -3.94 0.84 17.73
CA ASP A 169 -2.95 1.07 18.78
C ASP A 169 -2.21 2.39 18.51
N ALA A 170 -2.49 3.41 19.32
CA ALA A 170 -1.93 4.75 19.16
C ALA A 170 -0.39 4.78 19.14
N LYS A 171 0.28 3.88 19.88
CA LYS A 171 1.75 3.81 19.86
C LYS A 171 2.28 3.27 18.53
N VAL A 172 1.53 2.37 17.90
CA VAL A 172 1.87 1.83 16.59
C VAL A 172 1.59 2.87 15.51
N ASP A 173 0.52 3.67 15.68
CA ASP A 173 0.21 4.80 14.79
C ASP A 173 1.30 5.88 14.84
N GLU A 174 1.80 6.23 16.03
CA GLU A 174 2.95 7.14 16.18
C GLU A 174 4.20 6.62 15.47
N ARG A 175 4.48 5.31 15.58
CA ARG A 175 5.60 4.68 14.85
C ARG A 175 5.39 4.71 13.35
N PHE A 176 4.16 4.53 12.87
CA PHE A 176 3.86 4.64 11.45
C PHE A 176 4.02 6.08 10.94
N ALA A 177 3.60 7.08 11.71
CA ALA A 177 3.87 8.48 11.38
C ALA A 177 5.39 8.76 11.28
N ALA A 178 6.19 8.25 12.22
CA ALA A 178 7.66 8.35 12.17
C ALA A 178 8.26 7.62 10.95
N PHE A 179 7.68 6.48 10.54
CA PHE A 179 8.07 5.77 9.32
C PHE A 179 7.82 6.63 8.08
N LEU A 180 6.64 7.25 7.97
CA LEU A 180 6.31 8.16 6.88
C LEU A 180 7.22 9.42 6.88
N ASP A 181 7.54 9.95 8.07
CA ASP A 181 8.50 11.05 8.23
C ASP A 181 9.91 10.65 7.76
N ALA A 182 10.33 9.40 8.00
CA ALA A 182 11.62 8.90 7.54
C ALA A 182 11.64 8.76 6.01
N LEU A 183 10.57 8.21 5.42
CA LEU A 183 10.44 8.06 3.97
C LEU A 183 10.39 9.40 3.22
N GLY A 184 9.82 10.44 3.83
CA GLY A 184 9.71 11.79 3.22
C GLY A 184 10.93 12.68 3.41
N ALA A 185 11.84 12.33 4.31
CA ALA A 185 13.09 13.06 4.48
C ALA A 185 14.06 12.79 3.32
N GLU A 186 15.02 13.69 3.09
CA GLU A 186 16.12 13.42 2.16
C GLU A 186 16.95 12.21 2.62
N ASP A 187 17.49 11.48 1.65
CA ASP A 187 18.16 10.18 1.75
C ASP A 187 18.84 9.86 3.11
N LYS A 188 19.93 10.54 3.45
CA LYS A 188 20.74 10.27 4.65
C LYS A 188 19.99 10.55 5.94
N TYR A 189 19.09 11.54 5.93
CA TYR A 189 18.29 11.87 7.12
C TYR A 189 17.15 10.87 7.31
N GLY A 190 16.57 10.37 6.21
CA GLY A 190 15.60 9.29 6.25
C GLY A 190 16.19 8.00 6.81
N ILE A 191 17.36 7.60 6.33
CA ILE A 191 18.07 6.41 6.84
C ILE A 191 18.40 6.54 8.32
N ALA A 192 18.94 7.70 8.75
CA ALA A 192 19.21 7.95 10.16
C ALA A 192 17.94 7.84 11.03
N ARG A 193 16.79 8.32 10.55
CA ARG A 193 15.50 8.17 11.24
C ARG A 193 15.09 6.70 11.34
N LEU A 194 15.22 5.91 10.27
CA LEU A 194 14.95 4.46 10.30
C LEU A 194 15.86 3.73 11.28
N GLN A 195 17.15 4.09 11.34
CA GLN A 195 18.10 3.52 12.29
C GLN A 195 17.72 3.85 13.75
N VAL A 196 17.26 5.08 14.03
CA VAL A 196 16.75 5.45 15.35
C VAL A 196 15.50 4.65 15.70
N MET A 197 14.57 4.48 14.75
CA MET A 197 13.37 3.65 14.94
C MET A 197 13.70 2.17 15.19
N ALA A 198 14.86 1.71 14.70
CA ALA A 198 15.38 0.36 14.90
C ALA A 198 16.23 0.21 16.18
N ASP A 199 16.20 1.18 17.09
CA ASP A 199 17.08 1.22 18.26
C ASP A 199 18.56 1.02 17.89
N THR A 200 18.98 1.57 16.75
CA THR A 200 20.32 1.48 16.13
C THR A 200 20.76 0.08 15.69
N GLN A 201 19.87 -0.91 15.76
CA GLN A 201 20.14 -2.28 15.29
C GLN A 201 20.02 -2.38 13.76
N GLU A 202 20.56 -3.47 13.21
CA GLU A 202 20.30 -3.82 11.82
C GLU A 202 18.80 -4.05 11.62
N SER A 203 18.26 -3.51 10.53
CA SER A 203 16.84 -3.64 10.19
C SER A 203 16.68 -3.79 8.69
N TYR A 204 15.47 -4.10 8.26
CA TYR A 204 15.12 -4.21 6.86
C TYR A 204 13.94 -3.29 6.56
N ILE A 205 13.88 -2.79 5.34
CA ILE A 205 12.71 -2.10 4.82
C ILE A 205 12.23 -2.80 3.55
N VAL A 206 10.93 -3.06 3.48
CA VAL A 206 10.24 -3.60 2.31
C VAL A 206 9.34 -2.50 1.77
N LEU A 207 9.57 -2.12 0.52
CA LEU A 207 8.74 -1.17 -0.21
C LEU A 207 8.25 -1.81 -1.51
N HIS A 208 7.04 -1.46 -1.92
CA HIS A 208 6.53 -1.70 -3.25
C HIS A 208 6.44 -0.37 -4.03
N VAL A 209 6.58 -0.38 -5.35
CA VAL A 209 6.41 0.84 -6.18
C VAL A 209 5.07 1.54 -5.91
N ARG A 210 4.00 0.75 -5.69
CA ARG A 210 2.65 1.24 -5.32
C ARG A 210 2.60 1.98 -3.99
N ASP A 211 3.53 1.70 -3.07
CA ASP A 211 3.55 2.33 -1.75
C ASP A 211 3.82 3.84 -1.88
N ALA A 212 4.57 4.27 -2.90
CA ALA A 212 4.74 5.69 -3.19
C ALA A 212 3.40 6.38 -3.44
N PHE A 213 2.49 5.70 -4.14
CA PHE A 213 1.15 6.22 -4.39
C PHE A 213 0.26 6.12 -3.15
N ASP A 214 0.28 5.01 -2.41
CA ASP A 214 -0.45 4.86 -1.14
C ASP A 214 -0.05 5.96 -0.12
N ILE A 215 1.24 6.23 0.00
CA ILE A 215 1.78 7.25 0.90
C ILE A 215 1.36 8.66 0.45
N GLY A 216 1.45 8.99 -0.84
CA GLY A 216 1.03 10.32 -1.28
C GLY A 216 -0.49 10.53 -1.26
N VAL A 217 -1.31 9.48 -1.31
CA VAL A 217 -2.74 9.58 -0.99
C VAL A 217 -2.94 9.90 0.50
N ALA A 218 -2.20 9.25 1.39
CA ALA A 218 -2.32 9.46 2.84
C ALA A 218 -1.69 10.78 3.32
N ALA A 219 -0.68 11.28 2.61
CA ALA A 219 0.08 12.49 2.96
C ALA A 219 0.36 13.35 1.70
N PRO A 220 -0.68 13.93 1.08
CA PRO A 220 -0.55 14.67 -0.18
C PRO A 220 0.34 15.91 -0.08
N ASP A 221 0.43 16.52 1.10
CA ASP A 221 1.31 17.67 1.36
C ASP A 221 2.81 17.29 1.38
N ARG A 222 3.12 15.99 1.47
CA ARG A 222 4.50 15.47 1.59
C ARG A 222 5.00 14.83 0.32
N PHE A 223 4.12 14.20 -0.44
CA PHE A 223 4.45 13.48 -1.65
C PHE A 223 3.42 13.78 -2.74
N SER A 224 3.80 14.62 -3.69
CA SER A 224 2.99 14.83 -4.88
C SER A 224 3.23 13.67 -5.86
N VAL A 225 2.30 12.74 -5.87
CA VAL A 225 2.37 11.49 -6.64
C VAL A 225 1.10 11.24 -7.41
N GLY A 226 1.22 10.49 -8.50
CA GLY A 226 0.05 9.95 -9.17
C GLY A 226 0.38 8.69 -9.94
N LEU A 227 -0.64 8.17 -10.59
CA LEU A 227 -0.52 7.03 -11.49
C LEU A 227 -1.23 7.30 -12.81
N ARG A 228 -0.84 6.54 -13.83
CA ARG A 228 -1.53 6.48 -15.11
C ARG A 228 -1.31 5.12 -15.75
N ASP A 229 -2.37 4.55 -16.29
CA ASP A 229 -2.29 3.32 -17.05
C ASP A 229 -2.06 3.60 -18.54
N PHE A 230 -1.23 2.79 -19.15
CA PHE A 230 -0.90 2.81 -20.56
C PHE A 230 -1.26 1.45 -21.18
N PRO A 231 -1.93 1.44 -22.35
CA PRO A 231 -2.18 0.20 -23.06
C PRO A 231 -0.87 -0.36 -23.60
N GLY A 232 -0.69 -1.67 -23.49
CA GLY A 232 0.40 -2.39 -24.16
C GLY A 232 1.06 -3.43 -23.28
N ALA A 233 0.93 -4.70 -23.67
CA ALA A 233 1.75 -5.78 -23.16
C ALA A 233 2.58 -6.49 -24.25
N SER A 234 2.29 -6.25 -25.53
CA SER A 234 3.00 -6.92 -26.62
C SER A 234 4.31 -6.25 -27.03
N ASP A 235 4.53 -4.96 -26.68
CA ASP A 235 5.78 -4.25 -27.00
C ASP A 235 6.19 -3.26 -25.89
N VAL A 236 6.86 -3.78 -24.84
CA VAL A 236 7.30 -3.04 -23.65
C VAL A 236 8.20 -1.84 -24.00
N HIS A 237 8.92 -1.91 -25.13
CA HIS A 237 9.78 -0.82 -25.58
C HIS A 237 9.00 0.41 -26.05
N ASP A 238 7.83 0.22 -26.65
CA ASP A 238 7.02 1.34 -27.14
C ASP A 238 6.22 1.98 -26.01
N VAL A 239 5.75 1.20 -25.04
CA VAL A 239 5.11 1.73 -23.81
C VAL A 239 6.09 2.59 -23.02
N THR A 240 7.35 2.18 -22.88
CA THR A 240 8.35 2.96 -22.14
C THR A 240 8.61 4.33 -22.81
N LYS A 241 8.62 4.40 -24.14
CA LYS A 241 8.73 5.68 -24.87
C LYS A 241 7.51 6.57 -24.63
N LEU A 242 6.31 6.00 -24.67
CA LEU A 242 5.07 6.73 -24.41
C LEU A 242 5.04 7.34 -23.01
N VAL A 243 5.41 6.55 -21.99
CA VAL A 243 5.50 7.03 -20.60
C VAL A 243 6.54 8.14 -20.49
N LYS A 244 7.73 7.98 -21.10
CA LYS A 244 8.79 8.99 -21.05
C LYS A 244 8.38 10.30 -21.71
N THR A 245 7.69 10.24 -22.86
CA THR A 245 7.15 11.44 -23.53
C THR A 245 6.12 12.12 -22.65
N TRP A 246 5.15 11.37 -22.11
CA TRP A 246 4.14 11.91 -21.20
C TRP A 246 4.75 12.57 -19.96
N VAL A 247 5.70 11.92 -19.29
CA VAL A 247 6.42 12.48 -18.13
C VAL A 247 7.12 13.79 -18.47
N LYS A 248 7.75 13.87 -19.65
CA LYS A 248 8.43 15.08 -20.11
C LYS A 248 7.42 16.20 -20.41
N ASP A 249 6.32 15.88 -21.07
CA ASP A 249 5.31 16.86 -21.50
C ASP A 249 4.56 17.46 -20.30
N GLU A 250 4.27 16.65 -19.28
CA GLU A 250 3.65 17.11 -18.02
C GLU A 250 4.66 17.73 -17.03
N GLY A 251 5.96 17.58 -17.28
CA GLY A 251 7.02 18.12 -16.43
C GLY A 251 7.21 17.39 -15.10
N PHE A 252 6.85 16.10 -15.00
CA PHE A 252 7.07 15.32 -13.78
C PHE A 252 8.55 15.04 -13.53
N ALA A 253 8.96 15.09 -12.26
CA ALA A 253 10.36 14.97 -11.87
C ALA A 253 10.94 13.55 -12.05
N ALA A 254 10.11 12.52 -11.85
CA ALA A 254 10.51 11.13 -11.94
C ALA A 254 9.31 10.19 -12.17
N TYR A 255 9.58 8.97 -12.65
CA TYR A 255 8.57 7.95 -12.86
C TYR A 255 9.12 6.53 -12.69
N ALA A 256 8.22 5.60 -12.36
CA ALA A 256 8.48 4.16 -12.32
C ALA A 256 7.33 3.45 -13.06
N VAL A 257 7.62 2.32 -13.71
CA VAL A 257 6.62 1.52 -14.42
C VAL A 257 6.60 0.10 -13.89
N ILE A 258 5.40 -0.47 -13.74
CA ILE A 258 5.19 -1.89 -13.44
C ILE A 258 4.11 -2.46 -14.36
N PRO A 259 4.17 -3.75 -14.73
CA PRO A 259 3.05 -4.42 -15.36
C PRO A 259 1.80 -4.33 -14.47
N ARG A 260 0.65 -3.99 -15.06
CA ARG A 260 -0.63 -4.06 -14.35
C ARG A 260 -1.30 -5.39 -14.60
N ASP A 261 -1.42 -5.76 -15.86
CA ASP A 261 -1.99 -7.02 -16.35
C ASP A 261 -1.42 -7.36 -17.73
N GLU A 262 -1.94 -8.41 -18.37
CA GLU A 262 -1.53 -8.86 -19.71
C GLU A 262 -1.82 -7.86 -20.83
N ASN A 263 -2.42 -6.69 -20.56
CA ASN A 263 -2.78 -5.70 -21.58
C ASN A 263 -2.36 -4.27 -21.21
N ALA A 264 -1.89 -4.03 -19.98
CA ALA A 264 -1.61 -2.69 -19.49
C ALA A 264 -0.36 -2.61 -18.61
N VAL A 265 0.31 -1.47 -18.69
CA VAL A 265 1.39 -1.06 -17.79
C VAL A 265 0.91 0.14 -16.99
N ARG A 266 1.24 0.15 -15.69
CA ARG A 266 0.96 1.29 -14.81
C ARG A 266 2.25 2.08 -14.59
N ALA A 267 2.22 3.36 -14.93
CA ALA A 267 3.24 4.32 -14.57
C ALA A 267 2.84 5.01 -13.26
N TYR A 268 3.77 5.09 -12.32
CA TYR A 268 3.71 5.95 -11.15
C TYR A 268 4.66 7.12 -11.38
N TYR A 269 4.30 8.32 -10.93
CA TYR A 269 5.14 9.50 -11.08
C TYR A 269 5.26 10.29 -9.78
N LEU A 270 6.39 10.98 -9.65
CA LEU A 270 6.65 11.99 -8.64
C LEU A 270 6.58 13.34 -9.36
N ALA A 271 5.67 14.22 -8.93
CA ALA A 271 5.43 15.47 -9.63
C ALA A 271 6.61 16.46 -9.46
N ASP A 272 7.23 16.48 -8.28
CA ASP A 272 8.26 17.46 -7.93
C ASP A 272 9.60 16.82 -7.54
N SER A 273 10.64 17.67 -7.48
CA SER A 273 11.99 17.26 -7.11
C SER A 273 12.11 16.85 -5.64
N ALA A 274 11.22 17.32 -4.75
CA ALA A 274 11.26 16.97 -3.34
C ALA A 274 10.90 15.49 -3.16
N GLY A 275 9.85 15.01 -3.83
CA GLY A 275 9.52 13.59 -3.92
C GLY A 275 10.67 12.78 -4.49
N LYS A 276 11.33 13.24 -5.56
CA LYS A 276 12.49 12.56 -6.15
C LYS A 276 13.69 12.47 -5.19
N SER A 277 13.95 13.50 -4.39
CA SER A 277 15.06 13.54 -3.43
C SER A 277 14.75 12.87 -2.08
N SER A 278 13.48 12.58 -1.80
CA SER A 278 13.06 11.84 -0.61
C SER A 278 13.67 10.43 -0.57
N LEU A 279 13.80 9.86 0.62
CA LEU A 279 14.25 8.49 0.81
C LEU A 279 13.39 7.51 0.01
N LEU A 280 12.06 7.69 0.01
CA LEU A 280 11.14 6.88 -0.78
C LEU A 280 11.46 6.93 -2.29
N GLY A 281 11.71 8.14 -2.82
CA GLY A 281 12.06 8.35 -4.22
C GLY A 281 13.42 7.75 -4.61
N GLN A 282 14.34 7.63 -3.65
CA GLN A 282 15.68 7.05 -3.86
C GLN A 282 15.74 5.53 -3.66
N LEU A 283 14.88 4.97 -2.79
CA LEU A 283 14.76 3.53 -2.57
C LEU A 283 13.91 2.82 -3.64
N LEU A 284 13.03 3.55 -4.33
CA LEU A 284 12.21 3.01 -5.40
C LEU A 284 12.78 3.39 -6.78
N PRO A 285 12.41 2.68 -7.86
CA PRO A 285 13.01 2.86 -9.19
C PRO A 285 12.53 4.12 -9.93
N PHE A 286 12.31 5.22 -9.21
CA PHE A 286 12.02 6.54 -9.79
C PHE A 286 13.29 7.21 -10.35
N ASN A 287 14.45 6.88 -9.80
CA ASN A 287 15.75 7.41 -10.22
C ASN A 287 16.70 6.29 -10.64
N SER A 288 16.51 5.75 -11.85
CA SER A 288 17.27 4.60 -12.36
C SER A 288 18.79 4.77 -12.37
N ALA A 289 19.30 6.00 -12.39
CA ALA A 289 20.74 6.28 -12.35
C ALA A 289 21.38 6.11 -10.96
N GLN A 290 20.59 6.15 -9.89
CA GLN A 290 21.06 6.12 -8.49
C GLN A 290 20.42 5.00 -7.66
N ILE A 291 19.70 4.07 -8.29
CA ILE A 291 19.10 2.92 -7.60
C ILE A 291 20.18 2.18 -6.81
N GLY A 292 19.90 1.94 -5.53
CA GLY A 292 20.80 1.21 -4.63
C GLY A 292 22.02 2.00 -4.14
N GLN A 293 22.08 3.31 -4.40
CA GLN A 293 23.17 4.19 -3.94
C GLN A 293 22.85 4.97 -2.66
N VAL A 294 21.75 4.62 -1.97
CA VAL A 294 21.39 5.25 -0.70
C VAL A 294 22.37 4.80 0.39
N PRO A 295 23.10 5.71 1.05
CA PRO A 295 24.05 5.36 2.10
C PRO A 295 23.43 4.49 3.19
N ASP A 296 24.19 3.52 3.68
CA ASP A 296 23.79 2.55 4.73
C ASP A 296 22.56 1.67 4.41
N ALA A 297 21.98 1.77 3.20
CA ALA A 297 20.95 0.89 2.69
C ALA A 297 21.49 0.00 1.55
N THR A 298 21.52 -1.31 1.77
CA THR A 298 21.93 -2.29 0.75
C THR A 298 20.72 -2.99 0.17
N LEU A 299 20.51 -2.92 -1.15
CA LEU A 299 19.48 -3.72 -1.83
C LEU A 299 19.82 -5.22 -1.69
N VAL A 300 18.94 -6.00 -1.07
CA VAL A 300 19.14 -7.44 -0.83
C VAL A 300 18.17 -8.34 -1.58
N TYR A 301 17.03 -7.79 -2.03
CA TYR A 301 16.06 -8.51 -2.83
C TYR A 301 15.24 -7.55 -3.69
N GLN A 302 14.94 -7.96 -4.92
CA GLN A 302 14.04 -7.28 -5.83
C GLN A 302 13.26 -8.31 -6.64
N ASN A 303 11.93 -8.18 -6.65
CA ASN A 303 11.08 -8.99 -7.51
C ASN A 303 9.81 -8.20 -7.85
N GLY A 304 9.52 -8.09 -9.15
CA GLY A 304 8.38 -7.30 -9.60
C GLY A 304 8.44 -5.88 -9.05
N GLY A 305 7.36 -5.40 -8.43
CA GLY A 305 7.33 -4.09 -7.79
C GLY A 305 7.96 -4.03 -6.38
N TYR A 306 8.38 -5.15 -5.77
CA TYR A 306 8.99 -5.17 -4.43
C TYR A 306 10.50 -4.90 -4.43
N TRP A 307 10.92 -4.10 -3.46
CA TRP A 307 12.30 -3.72 -3.17
C TRP A 307 12.57 -3.89 -1.68
N VAL A 308 13.59 -4.70 -1.34
CA VAL A 308 13.97 -4.96 0.04
C VAL A 308 15.39 -4.49 0.28
N TYR A 309 15.55 -3.59 1.24
CA TYR A 309 16.84 -3.06 1.64
C TYR A 309 17.19 -3.51 3.05
N ARG A 310 18.44 -3.92 3.25
CA ARG A 310 19.04 -4.03 4.57
C ARG A 310 19.60 -2.67 4.98
N ILE A 311 19.16 -2.17 6.12
CA ILE A 311 19.63 -0.92 6.73
C ILE A 311 20.67 -1.27 7.79
N SER A 312 21.87 -0.73 7.63
CA SER A 312 22.99 -1.00 8.52
C SER A 312 22.74 -0.45 9.92
N ALA A 313 23.21 -1.16 10.94
CA ALA A 313 23.27 -0.65 12.31
C ALA A 313 24.14 0.63 12.38
N VAL A 314 23.87 1.50 13.36
CA VAL A 314 24.73 2.67 13.58
C VAL A 314 26.07 2.18 14.11
N ARG A 315 27.16 2.45 13.39
CA ARG A 315 28.51 2.16 13.90
C ARG A 315 28.82 3.15 15.02
N ALA A 316 29.02 2.66 16.24
CA ALA A 316 29.75 3.42 17.25
C ALA A 316 31.17 3.64 16.71
N GLY A 317 31.53 4.91 16.51
CA GLY A 317 32.87 5.32 16.07
C GLY A 317 33.94 5.03 17.12
#